data_AF-A0A366HRN4-F1
#
_entry.id   AF-A0A366HRN4-F1
#
_cell.length_a   1.000
_cell.length_b   1.000
_cell.length_c   1.000
_cell.angle_alpha   90.00
_cell.angle_beta   90.00
_cell.angle_gamma   90.00
#
_symmetry.space_group_name_H-M   'P 1'
#
loop_
_entity.id
_entity.type
_entity.pdbx_description
1 polymer ?
#
loop_
_entity_poly.entity_id
_entity_poly.type
_entity_poly.pdbx_seq_one_letter_code
_entity_poly.pdbx_strand_id
1 'polypeptide(L)'
;MALGVIFLIAAFMEARLGWECRATPTRYSLKELEAGAQVSNRHAILEAHYAIRNRLVFSTTRLPPDGQARPDPEQYVEYMWYPVVSEPPQEGTVPEVFRVLVKEEAFAMKVRDRPSGVVRVDEIKGMFMDDWHTLRGEERMLLQHNFPKVDLSKVLLFEAGRKPPDFDKLLGFVFIGLLLIVVSIFYWKPDAKKSPQADSEDGPDNIPDAGPHRGTRPW
;
A
#
# COMPACT_ATOMS: atom_id res chain seq x y z
N MET A 1 -5.44 24.29 -8.89
CA MET A 1 -4.11 23.87 -9.39
C MET A 1 -3.57 22.67 -8.60
N ALA A 2 -3.46 22.74 -7.27
CA ALA A 2 -2.93 21.64 -6.43
C ALA A 2 -3.62 20.28 -6.68
N LEU A 3 -4.96 20.24 -6.74
CA LEU A 3 -5.70 19.01 -7.05
C LEU A 3 -5.31 18.41 -8.41
N GLY A 4 -5.15 19.24 -9.45
CA GLY A 4 -4.73 18.78 -10.77
C GLY A 4 -3.33 18.15 -10.76
N VAL A 5 -2.40 18.72 -9.97
CA VAL A 5 -1.06 18.15 -9.78
C VAL A 5 -1.13 16.79 -9.06
N ILE A 6 -1.98 16.66 -8.03
CA ILE A 6 -2.19 15.38 -7.32
C ILE A 6 -2.68 14.29 -8.28
N PHE A 7 -3.64 14.60 -9.16
CA PHE A 7 -4.13 13.64 -10.16
C PHE A 7 -3.03 13.23 -11.17
N LEU A 8 -2.19 14.17 -11.61
CA LEU A 8 -1.07 13.85 -12.50
C LEU A 8 -0.01 12.98 -11.82
N ILE A 9 0.29 13.22 -10.54
CA ILE A 9 1.21 12.37 -9.77
C ILE A 9 0.64 10.97 -9.63
N ALA A 10 -0.64 10.83 -9.28
CA ALA A 10 -1.31 9.53 -9.18
C ALA A 10 -1.30 8.79 -10.52
N ALA A 11 -1.62 9.47 -11.62
CA ALA A 11 -1.56 8.89 -12.95
C ALA A 11 -0.13 8.46 -13.34
N PHE A 12 0.89 9.25 -13.00
CA PHE A 12 2.28 8.90 -13.25
C PHE A 12 2.73 7.65 -12.47
N MET A 13 2.35 7.55 -11.19
CA MET A 13 2.64 6.38 -10.36
C MET A 13 2.01 5.10 -10.93
N GLU A 14 0.75 5.17 -11.35
CA GLU A 14 0.04 4.05 -11.99
C GLU A 14 0.62 3.71 -13.37
N ALA A 15 1.00 4.71 -14.16
CA ALA A 15 1.62 4.49 -15.48
C ALA A 15 2.98 3.80 -15.35
N ARG A 16 3.78 4.19 -14.36
CA ARG A 16 5.04 3.52 -14.04
C ARG A 16 4.82 2.06 -13.69
N LEU A 17 3.82 1.77 -12.85
CA LEU A 17 3.44 0.39 -12.53
C LEU A 17 3.02 -0.38 -13.80
N GLY A 18 2.27 0.27 -14.69
CA GLY A 18 1.85 -0.29 -15.98
C GLY A 18 3.02 -0.59 -16.93
N TRP A 19 4.06 0.24 -16.98
CA TRP A 19 5.24 -0.01 -17.83
C TRP A 19 6.05 -1.23 -17.40
N GLU A 20 6.05 -1.54 -16.11
CA GLU A 20 6.74 -2.71 -15.57
C GLU A 20 5.89 -4.00 -15.66
N CYS A 21 4.61 -3.88 -16.09
CA CYS A 21 3.66 -4.99 -16.16
C CYS A 21 3.18 -5.24 -17.60
N ARG A 22 3.44 -6.43 -18.13
CA ARG A 22 2.86 -6.80 -19.44
C ARG A 22 1.37 -7.14 -19.26
N ALA A 23 0.56 -6.80 -20.27
CA ALA A 23 -0.87 -7.12 -20.27
C ALA A 23 -1.13 -8.62 -20.21
N THR A 24 -0.28 -9.43 -20.85
CA THR A 24 -0.34 -10.90 -20.77
C THR A 24 0.40 -11.38 -19.52
N PRO A 25 -0.24 -12.17 -18.64
CA PRO A 25 0.42 -12.68 -17.46
C PRO A 25 1.51 -13.70 -17.82
N THR A 26 2.60 -13.71 -17.07
CA THR A 26 3.67 -14.73 -17.18
C THR A 26 3.44 -15.81 -16.12
N ARG A 27 3.56 -17.09 -16.52
CA ARG A 27 3.47 -18.22 -15.58
C ARG A 27 4.79 -18.38 -14.81
N TYR A 28 4.70 -18.62 -13.51
CA TYR A 28 5.85 -18.87 -12.64
C TYR A 28 5.63 -20.11 -11.80
N SER A 29 6.62 -21.01 -11.83
CA SER A 29 6.69 -22.12 -10.89
C SER A 29 7.14 -21.60 -9.52
N LEU A 30 6.41 -21.97 -8.47
CA LEU A 30 6.80 -21.58 -7.12
C LEU A 30 8.16 -22.16 -6.72
N LYS A 31 8.51 -23.35 -7.23
CA LYS A 31 9.81 -23.99 -7.00
C LYS A 31 10.96 -23.15 -7.54
N GLU A 32 10.79 -22.55 -8.72
CA GLU A 32 11.81 -21.67 -9.32
C GLU A 32 11.95 -20.37 -8.53
N LEU A 33 10.84 -19.78 -8.09
CA LEU A 33 10.85 -18.58 -7.26
C LEU A 33 11.53 -18.83 -5.91
N GLU A 34 11.25 -19.96 -5.27
CA GLU A 34 11.92 -20.41 -4.04
C GLU A 34 13.44 -20.56 -4.25
N ALA A 35 13.86 -21.16 -5.37
CA ALA A 35 15.27 -21.27 -5.77
C ALA A 35 15.91 -19.91 -6.15
N GLY A 36 15.09 -18.90 -6.41
CA GLY A 36 15.53 -17.51 -6.62
C GLY A 36 15.53 -17.01 -8.04
N ALA A 37 14.70 -17.61 -8.89
CA ALA A 37 14.34 -17.00 -10.15
C ALA A 37 13.82 -15.57 -9.94
N GLN A 38 14.23 -14.68 -10.84
CA GLN A 38 13.76 -13.29 -10.84
C GLN A 38 12.38 -13.20 -11.51
N VAL A 39 11.53 -12.32 -10.99
CA VAL A 39 10.25 -11.99 -11.60
C VAL A 39 10.50 -11.00 -12.74
N SER A 40 10.34 -11.46 -13.99
CA SER A 40 10.57 -10.64 -15.20
C SER A 40 9.35 -9.84 -15.65
N ASN A 41 8.17 -10.23 -15.18
CA ASN A 41 6.87 -9.62 -15.43
C ASN A 41 6.02 -9.80 -14.17
N ARG A 42 5.52 -8.70 -13.63
CA ARG A 42 4.78 -8.72 -12.36
C ARG A 42 3.37 -9.23 -12.51
N HIS A 43 2.73 -9.02 -13.65
CA HIS A 43 1.45 -9.66 -13.94
C HIS A 43 1.71 -11.14 -14.20
N ALA A 44 1.19 -11.98 -13.30
CA ALA A 44 1.70 -13.31 -13.14
C ALA A 44 0.60 -14.32 -12.84
N ILE A 45 0.86 -15.57 -13.22
CA ILE A 45 0.12 -16.75 -12.78
C ILE A 45 1.11 -17.58 -11.98
N LEU A 46 0.88 -17.71 -10.69
CA LEU A 46 1.57 -18.68 -9.85
C LEU A 46 0.95 -20.05 -10.14
N GLU A 47 1.77 -21.00 -10.56
CA GLU A 47 1.36 -22.38 -10.85
C GLU A 47 1.05 -23.16 -9.56
N ALA A 48 0.90 -24.48 -9.67
CA ALA A 48 0.46 -25.34 -8.57
C ALA A 48 1.33 -25.16 -7.32
N HIS A 49 0.69 -24.94 -6.18
CA HIS A 49 1.34 -24.69 -4.90
C HIS A 49 0.46 -25.10 -3.72
N TYR A 50 1.02 -25.04 -2.53
CA TYR A 50 0.32 -25.28 -1.27
C TYR A 50 0.20 -23.97 -0.48
N ALA A 51 -1.04 -23.53 -0.22
CA ALA A 51 -1.35 -22.39 0.62
C ALA A 51 -1.37 -22.80 2.10
N ILE A 52 -0.50 -22.19 2.91
CA ILE A 52 -0.34 -22.50 4.33
C ILE A 52 -1.25 -21.59 5.17
N ARG A 53 -2.55 -21.87 5.14
CA ARG A 53 -3.58 -21.03 5.78
C ARG A 53 -3.54 -21.09 7.31
N ASN A 54 -2.90 -22.10 7.90
CA ASN A 54 -2.62 -22.13 9.34
C ASN A 54 -1.71 -20.98 9.84
N ARG A 55 -0.99 -20.30 8.95
CA ARG A 55 -0.17 -19.12 9.26
C ARG A 55 -0.73 -17.84 8.68
N LEU A 56 -2.00 -17.85 8.28
CA LEU A 56 -2.58 -16.66 7.68
C LEU A 56 -2.70 -15.53 8.72
N VAL A 57 -2.41 -14.33 8.26
CA VAL A 57 -2.58 -13.09 9.03
C VAL A 57 -3.55 -12.22 8.26
N PHE A 58 -4.35 -11.41 8.95
CA PHE A 58 -5.45 -10.73 8.29
C PHE A 58 -5.73 -9.38 8.93
N SER A 59 -6.33 -8.48 8.14
CA SER A 59 -6.87 -7.20 8.58
C SER A 59 -8.39 -7.29 8.65
N THR A 60 -9.01 -6.51 9.54
CA THR A 60 -10.47 -6.40 9.65
C THR A 60 -10.91 -4.97 9.39
N THR A 61 -12.17 -4.76 8.96
CA THR A 61 -12.70 -3.43 8.66
C THR A 61 -12.77 -2.50 9.88
N ARG A 62 -12.74 -3.06 11.09
CA ARG A 62 -12.82 -2.29 12.34
C ARG A 62 -11.77 -2.80 13.31
N LEU A 63 -10.99 -1.86 13.86
CA LEU A 63 -10.13 -2.16 14.99
C LEU A 63 -10.99 -2.71 16.15
N PRO A 64 -10.49 -3.69 16.89
CA PRO A 64 -11.14 -4.12 18.12
C PRO A 64 -11.35 -2.90 19.04
N PRO A 65 -12.49 -2.82 19.77
CA PRO A 65 -12.66 -1.81 20.82
C PRO A 65 -11.47 -1.85 21.79
N ASP A 66 -11.01 -0.66 22.22
CA ASP A 66 -9.74 -0.42 22.94
C ASP A 66 -9.31 -1.57 23.85
N GLY A 67 -8.15 -2.15 23.54
CA GLY A 67 -7.45 -3.12 24.39
C GLY A 67 -7.74 -4.60 24.13
N GLN A 68 -8.66 -4.95 23.22
CA GLN A 68 -8.87 -6.36 22.88
C GLN A 68 -7.77 -6.88 21.94
N ALA A 69 -7.03 -7.89 22.42
CA ALA A 69 -5.99 -8.57 21.63
C ALA A 69 -6.53 -9.48 20.52
N ARG A 70 -7.85 -9.74 20.47
CA ARG A 70 -8.48 -10.65 19.51
C ARG A 70 -9.58 -9.94 18.71
N PRO A 71 -9.61 -10.10 17.37
CA PRO A 71 -10.73 -9.65 16.55
C PRO A 71 -12.04 -10.36 16.94
N ASP A 72 -13.15 -9.64 16.83
CA ASP A 72 -14.48 -10.22 17.02
C ASP A 72 -14.76 -11.24 15.88
N PRO A 73 -15.17 -12.49 16.19
CA PRO A 73 -15.49 -13.52 15.19
C PRO A 73 -16.50 -13.09 14.11
N GLU A 74 -17.36 -12.11 14.40
CA GLU A 74 -18.37 -11.58 13.48
C GLU A 74 -17.86 -10.44 12.57
N GLN A 75 -16.65 -9.93 12.81
CA GLN A 75 -16.05 -8.91 11.94
C GLN A 75 -15.71 -9.48 10.57
N TYR A 76 -15.81 -8.61 9.56
CA TYR A 76 -15.38 -8.93 8.20
C TYR A 76 -13.87 -8.74 8.06
N VAL A 77 -13.24 -9.70 7.39
CA VAL A 77 -11.85 -9.65 6.96
C VAL A 77 -11.77 -8.73 5.75
N GLU A 78 -10.84 -7.78 5.77
CA GLU A 78 -10.58 -6.90 4.62
C GLU A 78 -9.68 -7.61 3.60
N TYR A 79 -8.54 -8.10 4.09
CA TYR A 79 -7.58 -8.88 3.34
C TYR A 79 -6.86 -9.87 4.26
N MET A 80 -6.27 -10.90 3.65
CA MET A 80 -5.42 -11.87 4.34
C MET A 80 -4.12 -12.10 3.58
N TRP A 81 -3.07 -12.37 4.33
CA TRP A 81 -1.77 -12.79 3.85
C TRP A 81 -1.47 -14.20 4.31
N TYR A 82 -0.99 -15.06 3.42
CA TYR A 82 -0.56 -16.41 3.78
C TYR A 82 0.66 -16.83 2.97
N PRO A 83 1.57 -17.64 3.56
CA PRO A 83 2.70 -18.18 2.81
C PRO A 83 2.25 -19.30 1.88
N VAL A 84 2.94 -19.39 0.75
CA VAL A 84 2.78 -20.50 -0.19
C VAL A 84 4.11 -21.23 -0.36
N VAL A 85 4.04 -22.55 -0.55
CA VAL A 85 5.22 -23.40 -0.80
C VAL A 85 5.00 -24.37 -1.96
N SER A 86 6.08 -24.75 -2.64
CA SER A 86 6.01 -25.63 -3.82
C SER A 86 5.74 -27.10 -3.45
N GLU A 87 6.21 -27.54 -2.30
CA GLU A 87 6.05 -28.91 -1.80
C GLU A 87 5.11 -28.96 -0.59
N PRO A 88 4.34 -30.06 -0.40
CA PRO A 88 3.48 -30.16 0.77
C PRO A 88 4.35 -30.13 2.04
N PRO A 89 4.01 -29.29 3.03
CA PRO A 89 4.70 -29.32 4.31
C PRO A 89 4.52 -30.68 4.98
N GLN A 90 5.52 -31.14 5.72
CA GLN A 90 5.37 -32.34 6.54
C GLN A 90 4.26 -32.08 7.58
N GLU A 91 3.46 -33.10 7.86
CA GLU A 91 2.31 -32.99 8.76
C GLU A 91 2.75 -32.42 10.13
N GLY A 92 2.04 -31.38 10.59
CA GLY A 92 2.38 -30.68 11.84
C GLY A 92 3.57 -29.74 11.78
N THR A 93 4.32 -29.69 10.67
CA THR A 93 5.40 -28.72 10.47
C THR A 93 4.91 -27.51 9.70
N VAL A 94 5.37 -26.33 10.11
CA VAL A 94 5.20 -25.12 9.33
C VAL A 94 6.58 -24.73 8.81
N PRO A 95 6.75 -24.49 7.50
CA PRO A 95 8.01 -23.99 6.98
C PRO A 95 8.34 -22.64 7.65
N GLU A 96 9.48 -22.59 8.35
CA GLU A 96 9.98 -21.33 8.93
C GLU A 96 10.49 -20.37 7.85
N VAL A 97 10.84 -20.91 6.69
CA VAL A 97 11.35 -20.18 5.53
C VAL A 97 10.39 -20.36 4.37
N PHE A 98 9.89 -19.25 3.85
CA PHE A 98 9.11 -19.19 2.62
C PHE A 98 9.56 -17.98 1.83
N ARG A 99 9.38 -18.02 0.50
CA ARG A 99 9.81 -16.95 -0.40
C ARG A 99 8.66 -16.15 -0.98
N VAL A 100 7.43 -16.64 -0.90
CA VAL A 100 6.26 -15.95 -1.48
C VAL A 100 5.18 -15.84 -0.42
N LEU A 101 4.66 -14.62 -0.23
CA LEU A 101 3.43 -14.35 0.52
C LEU A 101 2.35 -13.95 -0.47
N VAL A 102 1.19 -14.58 -0.35
CA VAL A 102 0.00 -14.24 -1.15
C VAL A 102 -0.94 -13.39 -0.32
N LYS A 103 -1.34 -12.24 -0.86
CA LYS A 103 -2.43 -11.39 -0.38
C LYS A 103 -3.70 -11.72 -1.15
N GLU A 104 -4.79 -11.95 -0.43
CA GLU A 104 -6.14 -12.07 -0.99
C GLU A 104 -7.05 -11.02 -0.34
N GLU A 105 -7.79 -10.28 -1.16
CA GLU A 105 -8.92 -9.47 -0.69
C GLU A 105 -10.08 -10.38 -0.26
N ALA A 106 -10.64 -10.13 0.91
CA ALA A 106 -11.57 -11.05 1.57
C ALA A 106 -12.82 -10.37 2.15
N PHE A 107 -13.25 -9.24 1.58
CA PHE A 107 -14.28 -8.33 2.12
C PHE A 107 -15.62 -8.97 2.55
N ALA A 108 -15.96 -10.17 2.07
CA ALA A 108 -17.21 -10.87 2.39
C ALA A 108 -17.05 -12.01 3.43
N MET A 109 -15.84 -12.25 3.94
CA MET A 109 -15.53 -13.35 4.84
C MET A 109 -15.51 -12.85 6.29
N LYS A 110 -16.19 -13.56 7.20
CA LYS A 110 -16.07 -13.29 8.63
C LYS A 110 -14.83 -13.96 9.22
N VAL A 111 -14.31 -13.41 10.31
CA VAL A 111 -13.13 -13.98 11.01
C VAL A 111 -13.32 -15.45 11.39
N ARG A 112 -14.52 -15.85 11.82
CA ARG A 112 -14.83 -17.26 12.16
C ARG A 112 -14.84 -18.21 10.96
N ASP A 113 -15.13 -17.70 9.77
CA ASP A 113 -15.28 -18.47 8.52
C ASP A 113 -13.96 -18.53 7.74
N ARG A 114 -12.87 -18.06 8.37
CA ARG A 114 -11.54 -18.02 7.81
C ARG A 114 -11.05 -19.41 7.44
N PRO A 115 -10.51 -19.61 6.23
CA PRO A 115 -10.01 -20.90 5.83
C PRO A 115 -8.76 -21.26 6.65
N SER A 116 -8.61 -22.54 6.95
CA SER A 116 -7.49 -23.08 7.70
C SER A 116 -6.89 -24.28 6.99
N GLY A 117 -5.82 -24.83 7.55
CA GLY A 117 -5.12 -25.98 7.00
C GLY A 117 -4.13 -25.64 5.90
N VAL A 118 -3.78 -26.67 5.15
CA VAL A 118 -2.93 -26.60 3.97
C VAL A 118 -3.79 -26.97 2.77
N VAL A 119 -3.88 -26.07 1.81
CA VAL A 119 -4.75 -26.24 0.64
C VAL A 119 -3.88 -26.25 -0.61
N ARG A 120 -4.03 -27.28 -1.44
CA ARG A 120 -3.43 -27.28 -2.78
C ARG A 120 -4.24 -26.37 -3.69
N VAL A 121 -3.55 -25.45 -4.37
CA VAL A 121 -4.12 -24.52 -5.34
C VAL A 121 -3.42 -24.78 -6.68
N ASP A 122 -4.19 -25.02 -7.74
CA ASP A 122 -3.62 -25.39 -9.04
C ASP A 122 -3.00 -24.20 -9.78
N GLU A 123 -3.65 -23.03 -9.71
CA GLU A 123 -3.06 -21.78 -10.16
C GLU A 123 -3.74 -20.59 -9.46
N ILE A 124 -2.99 -19.50 -9.29
CA ILE A 124 -3.53 -18.22 -8.84
C ILE A 124 -2.98 -17.09 -9.70
N LYS A 125 -3.88 -16.27 -10.24
CA LYS A 125 -3.54 -15.12 -11.07
C LYS A 125 -3.52 -13.85 -10.21
N GLY A 126 -2.54 -12.97 -10.46
CA GLY A 126 -2.40 -11.75 -9.69
C GLY A 126 -1.21 -10.92 -10.14
N MET A 127 -0.71 -10.09 -9.22
CA MET A 127 0.47 -9.25 -9.47
C MET A 127 1.48 -9.35 -8.34
N PHE A 128 2.76 -9.44 -8.68
CA PHE A 128 3.83 -9.18 -7.73
C PHE A 128 3.90 -7.69 -7.38
N MET A 129 4.06 -7.39 -6.09
CA MET A 129 4.28 -6.04 -5.58
C MET A 129 5.78 -5.69 -5.65
N ASP A 130 6.09 -4.40 -5.80
CA ASP A 130 7.47 -3.88 -5.90
C ASP A 130 8.36 -4.37 -4.75
N ASP A 131 7.88 -4.12 -3.53
CA ASP A 131 8.70 -4.10 -2.34
C ASP A 131 7.80 -4.09 -1.10
N TRP A 132 8.24 -4.73 -0.03
CA TRP A 132 7.60 -4.64 1.29
C TRP A 132 7.55 -3.18 1.80
N HIS A 133 8.45 -2.31 1.34
CA HIS A 133 8.42 -0.87 1.62
C HIS A 133 7.22 -0.14 0.99
N THR A 134 6.54 -0.73 0.00
CA THR A 134 5.30 -0.18 -0.57
C THR A 134 4.04 -0.55 0.23
N LEU A 135 4.15 -1.50 1.16
CA LEU A 135 3.04 -1.86 2.04
C LEU A 135 2.65 -0.69 2.93
N ARG A 136 1.35 -0.56 3.19
CA ARG A 136 0.82 0.43 4.15
C ARG A 136 1.41 0.16 5.54
N GLY A 137 1.51 1.20 6.36
CA GLY A 137 2.12 1.11 7.70
C GLY A 137 1.51 -0.01 8.56
N GLU A 138 0.19 -0.13 8.58
CA GLU A 138 -0.53 -1.16 9.33
C GLU A 138 -0.26 -2.58 8.81
N GLU A 139 -0.32 -2.76 7.49
CA GLU A 139 -0.06 -4.04 6.83
C GLU A 139 1.37 -4.53 7.08
N ARG A 140 2.33 -3.60 7.02
CA ARG A 140 3.73 -3.86 7.35
C ARG A 140 3.92 -4.28 8.80
N MET A 141 3.31 -3.54 9.74
CA MET A 141 3.36 -3.89 11.16
C MET A 141 2.74 -5.26 11.43
N LEU A 142 1.62 -5.56 10.76
CA LEU A 142 0.96 -6.86 10.85
C LEU A 142 1.88 -8.00 10.41
N LEU A 143 2.53 -7.87 9.24
CA LEU A 143 3.47 -8.88 8.75
C LEU A 143 4.70 -9.03 9.66
N GLN A 144 5.30 -7.92 10.10
CA GLN A 144 6.48 -7.94 10.97
C GLN A 144 6.19 -8.59 12.32
N HIS A 145 5.02 -8.32 12.90
CA HIS A 145 4.62 -8.89 14.19
C HIS A 145 4.38 -10.40 14.11
N ASN A 146 3.74 -10.86 13.03
CA ASN A 146 3.37 -12.28 12.89
C ASN A 146 4.46 -13.15 12.26
N PHE A 147 5.41 -12.56 11.51
CA PHE A 147 6.54 -13.25 10.90
C PHE A 147 7.89 -12.67 11.33
N PRO A 148 8.19 -12.61 12.65
CA PRO A 148 9.37 -11.89 13.16
C PRO A 148 10.71 -12.51 12.75
N LYS A 149 10.71 -13.80 12.36
CA LYS A 149 11.91 -14.51 11.90
C LYS A 149 12.14 -14.40 10.39
N VAL A 150 11.16 -13.89 9.64
CA VAL A 150 11.19 -13.87 8.17
C VAL A 150 11.77 -12.55 7.71
N ASP A 151 12.78 -12.62 6.83
CA ASP A 151 13.32 -11.44 6.18
C ASP A 151 12.37 -10.98 5.05
N LEU A 152 11.40 -10.13 5.41
CA LEU A 152 10.39 -9.62 4.48
C LEU A 152 10.98 -8.89 3.26
N SER A 153 12.24 -8.43 3.32
CA SER A 153 12.92 -7.81 2.18
C SER A 153 13.29 -8.80 1.06
N LYS A 154 13.36 -10.10 1.40
CA LYS A 154 13.64 -11.19 0.45
C LYS A 154 12.38 -11.94 0.02
N VAL A 155 11.24 -11.62 0.62
CA VAL A 155 9.96 -12.25 0.31
C VAL A 155 9.31 -11.54 -0.87
N LEU A 156 8.89 -12.32 -1.85
CA LEU A 156 8.06 -11.87 -2.95
C LEU A 156 6.62 -11.74 -2.46
N LEU A 157 6.05 -10.55 -2.58
CA LEU A 157 4.67 -10.28 -2.22
C LEU A 157 3.80 -10.39 -3.46
N PHE A 158 2.78 -11.25 -3.43
CA PHE A 158 1.91 -11.53 -4.56
C PHE A 158 0.47 -11.21 -4.20
N GLU A 159 -0.17 -10.29 -4.92
CA GLU A 159 -1.55 -9.89 -4.69
C GLU A 159 -2.48 -10.61 -5.68
N ALA A 160 -3.25 -11.56 -5.16
CA ALA A 160 -4.18 -12.37 -5.92
C ALA A 160 -5.32 -11.53 -6.48
N GLY A 161 -5.72 -11.82 -7.73
CA GLY A 161 -6.81 -11.13 -8.41
C GLY A 161 -6.48 -9.72 -8.92
N ARG A 162 -5.38 -9.10 -8.46
CA ARG A 162 -4.96 -7.79 -8.96
C ARG A 162 -4.61 -7.87 -10.44
N LYS A 163 -5.11 -6.90 -11.19
CA LYS A 163 -4.85 -6.73 -12.62
C LYS A 163 -4.02 -5.47 -12.84
N PRO A 164 -3.20 -5.43 -13.91
CA PRO A 164 -2.54 -4.19 -14.28
C PRO A 164 -3.59 -3.10 -14.53
N PRO A 165 -3.27 -1.83 -14.23
CA PRO A 165 -4.20 -0.73 -14.42
C PRO A 165 -4.66 -0.67 -15.88
N ASP A 166 -5.97 -0.51 -16.10
CA ASP A 166 -6.52 -0.36 -17.44
C ASP A 166 -6.01 0.97 -18.02
N PHE A 167 -5.38 0.91 -19.20
CA PHE A 167 -4.81 2.09 -19.87
C PHE A 167 -5.84 3.22 -20.06
N ASP A 168 -7.10 2.87 -20.30
CA ASP A 168 -8.21 3.81 -20.47
C ASP A 168 -8.49 4.62 -19.19
N LYS A 169 -8.39 3.99 -18.02
CA LYS A 169 -8.56 4.70 -16.73
C LYS A 169 -7.40 5.66 -16.50
N LEU A 170 -6.19 5.24 -16.85
CA LEU A 170 -4.98 6.07 -16.78
C LEU A 170 -5.10 7.34 -17.63
N LEU A 171 -5.53 7.19 -18.90
CA LEU A 171 -5.80 8.33 -19.77
C LEU A 171 -6.86 9.27 -19.17
N GLY A 172 -7.94 8.72 -18.62
CA GLY A 172 -8.99 9.50 -17.94
C GLY A 172 -8.44 10.38 -16.83
N PHE A 173 -7.57 9.84 -15.95
CA PHE A 173 -6.96 10.63 -14.87
C PHE A 173 -6.04 11.73 -15.40
N VAL A 174 -5.27 11.47 -16.46
CA VAL A 174 -4.42 12.49 -17.10
C VAL A 174 -5.28 13.62 -17.66
N PHE A 175 -6.36 13.31 -18.38
CA PHE A 175 -7.27 14.31 -18.94
C PHE A 175 -7.94 15.16 -17.85
N ILE A 176 -8.45 14.54 -16.78
CA ILE A 176 -9.06 15.25 -15.65
C ILE A 176 -8.03 16.16 -14.96
N GLY A 177 -6.81 15.67 -14.72
CA GLY A 177 -5.74 16.44 -14.11
C GLY A 177 -5.37 17.68 -14.93
N LEU A 178 -5.19 17.51 -16.25
CA LEU A 178 -4.90 18.61 -17.17
C LEU A 178 -6.06 19.62 -17.23
N LEU A 179 -7.31 19.16 -17.32
CA LEU A 179 -8.49 20.03 -17.34
C LEU A 179 -8.56 20.90 -16.08
N LEU A 180 -8.32 20.33 -14.89
CA LEU A 180 -8.32 21.08 -13.63
C LEU A 180 -7.23 22.15 -13.58
N ILE A 181 -6.05 21.89 -14.17
CA ILE A 181 -4.98 22.88 -14.26
C ILE A 181 -5.39 24.02 -15.19
N VAL A 182 -5.93 23.71 -16.37
CA VAL A 182 -6.40 24.71 -17.35
C VAL A 182 -7.49 25.59 -16.73
N VAL A 183 -8.53 24.99 -16.13
CA VAL A 183 -9.60 25.73 -15.45
C VAL A 183 -9.04 26.63 -14.35
N SER A 184 -8.06 26.14 -13.57
CA SER A 184 -7.42 26.95 -12.52
C SER A 184 -6.70 28.17 -13.10
N ILE A 185 -6.01 28.04 -14.24
CA ILE A 185 -5.30 29.16 -14.87
C ILE A 185 -6.28 30.22 -15.38
N PHE A 186 -7.39 29.81 -16.00
CA PHE A 186 -8.39 30.75 -16.54
C PHE A 186 -9.26 31.41 -15.47
N TYR A 187 -9.60 30.72 -14.39
CA TYR A 187 -10.45 31.25 -13.31
C TYR A 187 -9.68 31.97 -12.21
N TRP A 188 -8.36 31.76 -12.12
CA TRP A 188 -7.52 32.58 -11.26
C TRP A 188 -7.30 33.92 -11.95
N LYS A 189 -8.32 34.79 -11.92
CA LYS A 189 -8.09 36.22 -12.13
C LYS A 189 -7.14 36.63 -11.00
N PRO A 190 -5.92 37.09 -11.30
CA PRO A 190 -5.14 37.73 -10.25
C PRO A 190 -6.00 38.88 -9.78
N ASP A 191 -6.38 38.88 -8.50
CA ASP A 191 -6.94 40.07 -7.88
C ASP A 191 -5.96 41.17 -8.23
N ALA A 192 -6.38 42.06 -9.14
CA ALA A 192 -5.58 43.18 -9.56
C ALA A 192 -5.29 43.91 -8.27
N LYS A 193 -4.06 43.75 -7.76
CA LYS A 193 -3.64 44.29 -6.47
C LYS A 193 -4.11 45.72 -6.48
N LYS A 194 -5.09 46.05 -5.63
CA LYS A 194 -5.34 47.43 -5.26
C LYS A 194 -3.99 47.88 -4.75
N SER A 195 -3.29 48.68 -5.54
CA SER A 195 -2.02 49.26 -5.16
C SER A 195 -2.23 49.80 -3.75
N PRO A 196 -1.44 49.37 -2.75
CA PRO A 196 -1.54 49.96 -1.42
C PRO A 196 -1.42 51.46 -1.62
N GLN A 197 -2.53 52.16 -1.38
CA GLN A 197 -2.58 53.60 -1.41
C GLN A 197 -1.57 54.03 -0.35
N ALA A 198 -0.50 54.68 -0.80
CA ALA A 198 0.53 55.22 0.06
C ALA A 198 -0.10 56.35 0.85
N ASP A 199 -0.82 55.99 1.92
CA ASP A 199 -1.19 56.93 2.97
C ASP A 199 0.10 57.18 3.75
N SER A 200 0.85 58.15 3.24
CA SER A 200 1.79 58.95 4.00
C SER A 200 1.00 59.67 5.09
N GLU A 201 1.12 59.24 6.33
CA GLU A 201 0.89 60.14 7.45
C GLU A 201 1.80 59.77 8.62
N ASP A 202 2.64 60.75 8.94
CA ASP A 202 3.56 60.83 10.05
C ASP A 202 2.89 60.47 11.39
N GLY A 203 3.60 59.66 12.19
CA GLY A 203 3.29 59.45 13.61
C GLY A 203 4.59 59.21 14.39
N PRO A 204 4.97 60.11 15.32
CA PRO A 204 6.31 60.12 15.91
C PRO A 204 6.53 59.02 16.95
N ASP A 205 7.79 58.61 17.02
CA ASP A 205 8.54 57.99 18.12
C ASP A 205 7.77 57.67 19.41
N ASN A 206 7.62 56.37 19.67
CA ASN A 206 7.42 55.88 21.04
C ASN A 206 8.40 54.73 21.32
N ILE A 207 9.57 55.12 21.82
CA ILE A 207 10.51 54.27 22.58
C ILE A 207 9.97 54.25 24.01
N PRO A 208 9.57 53.09 24.56
CA PRO A 208 10.39 52.47 25.63
C PRO A 208 10.23 50.92 25.62
N ASP A 209 11.00 50.07 26.30
CA ASP A 209 12.16 50.17 27.17
C ASP A 209 12.81 48.78 27.14
N ALA A 210 14.11 48.71 27.37
CA ALA A 210 14.81 47.45 27.55
C ALA A 210 14.55 46.90 28.96
N GLY A 211 13.96 45.72 29.05
CA GLY A 211 13.87 44.95 30.30
C GLY A 211 14.45 43.54 30.14
N PRO A 212 15.60 43.21 30.76
CA PRO A 212 16.13 41.85 30.79
C PRO A 212 15.58 41.12 32.04
N HIS A 213 15.28 39.82 31.95
CA HIS A 213 15.45 38.85 33.06
C HIS A 213 15.12 37.43 32.55
N ARG A 214 16.15 36.58 32.35
CA ARG A 214 16.61 35.53 33.28
C ARG A 214 15.52 34.56 33.75
N GLY A 215 15.62 33.31 33.30
CA GLY A 215 14.88 32.16 33.84
C GLY A 215 15.51 30.85 33.39
N THR A 216 16.32 30.27 34.26
CA THR A 216 17.08 29.02 34.19
C THR A 216 16.24 27.74 33.97
N ARG A 217 16.87 26.70 33.39
CA ARG A 217 16.55 25.24 33.47
C ARG A 217 16.45 24.78 34.96
N PRO A 218 16.07 23.53 35.37
CA PRO A 218 15.82 22.24 34.67
C PRO A 218 14.42 21.65 35.03
N TRP A 219 13.92 20.55 34.43
CA TRP A 219 14.24 19.12 34.61
C TRP A 219 13.86 18.32 33.35
#